data_AF-A0AA48K7C6-F1
#
_entry.id   AF-A0AA48K7C6-F1
#
_cell.length_a   1.000
_cell.length_b   1.000
_cell.length_c   1.000
_cell.angle_alpha   90.00
_cell.angle_beta   90.00
_cell.angle_gamma   90.00
#
_symmetry.space_group_name_H-M   'P 1'
#
loop_
_entity.id
_entity.type
_entity.pdbx_description
1 polymer ?
#
loop_
_entity_poly.entity_id
_entity_poly.type
_entity_poly.pdbx_seq_one_letter_code
_entity_poly.pdbx_strand_id
1 'polypeptide(L)'
;MLIPSIDLMDGKAVQLVGGRTKVLEVEDVLGLARRWRVYGDLAVIDLDAALGQGDNLGLVKELCAVARCRVGGGVRTPERAHELLRAGAASIILGTAASEELLKKLPRERTLVAVDQRAGKLQSRGWKEDEAEAPLDRLRRLDPFCGGFLMTVVDKEGRLEGVDWEAAKAARAATKLPIVYAGGVTTVEDVAALDRLGVDAQVGMALYKGLLDPAGAFLACLDWDKQGGLIPAAVMDEAGRLRMVAYENPQCLREALERGRGVYWSRSRGGRWEKGEQSGHGQELLRVEADCDRDTLRFVVRQEGPTCHTGSGTCFGRAEFALADLEATLGSRLEEAAPGSYTARLYREEGLLAAKLQEEAAEMAEAATPDELVWEGADLLYFLMVRLAKGGVRMEQVLRELERRATTDTRKPGNAKGAPRC
;
A
#
# COMPACT_ATOMS: atom_id res chain seq x y z
N MET A 1 14.60 -4.31 -2.18
CA MET A 1 14.19 -3.56 -0.97
C MET A 1 13.59 -4.48 0.07
N LEU A 2 13.59 -4.07 1.34
CA LEU A 2 12.91 -4.77 2.44
C LEU A 2 11.38 -4.73 2.27
N ILE A 3 10.72 -5.85 2.51
CA ILE A 3 9.27 -5.99 2.63
C ILE A 3 8.99 -6.69 3.97
N PRO A 4 8.59 -5.97 5.01
CA PRO A 4 8.23 -6.59 6.29
C PRO A 4 7.03 -7.53 6.12
N SER A 5 7.06 -8.71 6.75
CA SER A 5 5.97 -9.69 6.67
C SER A 5 5.23 -9.90 7.99
N ILE A 6 3.91 -10.05 7.88
CA ILE A 6 2.99 -10.36 8.96
C ILE A 6 2.22 -11.60 8.56
N ASP A 7 2.47 -12.71 9.24
CA ASP A 7 1.66 -13.93 9.08
C ASP A 7 0.54 -13.91 10.12
N LEU A 8 -0.69 -14.13 9.71
CA LEU A 8 -1.88 -14.07 10.57
C LEU A 8 -2.37 -15.47 10.92
N MET A 9 -2.62 -15.71 12.19
CA MET A 9 -3.24 -16.93 12.72
C MET A 9 -4.04 -16.58 13.97
N ASP A 10 -5.30 -17.02 14.03
CA ASP A 10 -6.26 -16.75 15.11
C ASP A 10 -6.38 -15.24 15.44
N GLY A 11 -6.38 -14.38 14.42
CA GLY A 11 -6.47 -12.92 14.58
C GLY A 11 -5.19 -12.25 15.11
N LYS A 12 -4.08 -12.97 15.22
CA LYS A 12 -2.80 -12.46 15.74
C LYS A 12 -1.69 -12.57 14.72
N ALA A 13 -0.65 -11.75 14.86
CA ALA A 13 0.56 -11.88 14.06
C ALA A 13 1.45 -12.97 14.68
N VAL A 14 1.87 -13.94 13.89
CA VAL A 14 2.67 -15.08 14.35
C VAL A 14 3.95 -15.22 13.55
N GLN A 15 4.91 -15.97 14.10
CA GLN A 15 6.05 -16.49 13.34
C GLN A 15 6.17 -17.99 13.52
N LEU A 16 6.32 -18.71 12.41
CA LEU A 16 6.49 -20.15 12.37
C LEU A 16 7.91 -20.51 11.94
N VAL A 17 8.54 -21.47 12.62
CA VAL A 17 9.78 -22.10 12.13
C VAL A 17 9.41 -23.23 11.18
N GLY A 18 9.93 -23.20 9.95
CA GLY A 18 9.62 -24.18 8.92
C GLY A 18 8.12 -24.31 8.61
N GLY A 19 7.33 -23.26 8.87
CA GLY A 19 5.89 -23.19 8.58
C GLY A 19 5.02 -24.08 9.46
N ARG A 20 5.54 -24.57 10.59
CA ARG A 20 4.81 -25.50 11.47
C ARG A 20 4.83 -25.09 12.94
N THR A 21 6.02 -24.79 13.47
CA THR A 21 6.18 -24.56 14.91
C THR A 21 6.04 -23.07 15.20
N LYS A 22 4.94 -22.68 15.86
CA LYS A 22 4.75 -21.30 16.35
C LYS A 22 5.78 -20.98 17.42
N VAL A 23 6.54 -19.91 17.23
CA VAL A 23 7.59 -19.47 18.16
C VAL A 23 7.39 -18.05 18.70
N LEU A 24 6.58 -17.23 18.02
CA LEU A 24 6.25 -15.86 18.43
C LEU A 24 4.80 -15.55 18.08
N GLU A 25 4.20 -14.66 18.86
CA GLU A 25 2.84 -14.16 18.68
C GLU A 25 2.78 -12.69 19.14
N VAL A 26 2.08 -11.85 18.41
CA VAL A 26 1.86 -10.43 18.70
C VAL A 26 0.37 -10.11 18.52
N GLU A 27 -0.26 -9.61 19.57
CA GLU A 27 -1.70 -9.27 19.56
C GLU A 27 -1.98 -7.94 18.86
N ASP A 28 -1.13 -6.93 19.06
CA ASP A 28 -1.28 -5.62 18.42
C ASP A 28 -0.76 -5.61 16.97
N VAL A 29 -1.51 -6.28 16.10
CA VAL A 29 -1.18 -6.40 14.66
C VAL A 29 -1.22 -5.03 13.97
N LEU A 30 -2.16 -4.17 14.33
CA LEU A 30 -2.28 -2.82 13.75
C LEU A 30 -1.13 -1.91 14.18
N GLY A 31 -0.68 -1.98 15.43
CA GLY A 31 0.51 -1.26 15.90
C GLY A 31 1.76 -1.71 15.15
N LEU A 32 1.88 -3.01 14.87
CA LEU A 32 2.97 -3.53 14.04
C LEU A 32 2.92 -2.99 12.61
N ALA A 33 1.74 -2.99 11.99
CA ALA A 33 1.56 -2.42 10.65
C ALA A 33 1.87 -0.92 10.60
N ARG A 34 1.46 -0.13 11.61
CA ARG A 34 1.81 1.30 11.71
C ARG A 34 3.31 1.53 11.84
N ARG A 35 4.03 0.65 12.53
CA ARG A 35 5.49 0.71 12.67
C ARG A 35 6.20 0.44 11.35
N TRP A 36 5.73 -0.54 10.59
CA TRP A 36 6.45 -1.03 9.41
C TRP A 36 6.00 -0.42 8.08
N ARG A 37 4.82 0.22 8.01
CA ARG A 37 4.32 0.85 6.77
C ARG A 37 5.27 1.89 6.17
N VAL A 38 6.16 2.48 6.97
CA VAL A 38 7.12 3.49 6.50
C VAL A 38 8.12 2.92 5.50
N TYR A 39 8.38 1.61 5.53
CA TYR A 39 9.38 0.93 4.69
C TYR A 39 8.83 0.45 3.33
N GLY A 40 7.61 0.82 2.97
CA GLY A 40 7.01 0.47 1.68
C GLY A 40 5.78 -0.42 1.82
N ASP A 41 5.75 -1.51 1.06
CA ASP A 41 4.67 -2.50 1.13
C ASP A 41 4.87 -3.44 2.34
N LEU A 42 3.76 -3.88 2.94
CA LEU A 42 3.73 -4.98 3.91
C LEU A 42 3.24 -6.26 3.23
N ALA A 43 3.94 -7.37 3.45
CA ALA A 43 3.41 -8.69 3.12
C ALA A 43 2.50 -9.17 4.26
N VAL A 44 1.27 -9.57 3.95
CA VAL A 44 0.31 -10.10 4.93
C VAL A 44 -0.13 -11.48 4.47
N ILE A 45 0.18 -12.53 5.22
CA ILE A 45 -0.14 -13.91 4.86
C ILE A 45 -1.19 -14.46 5.83
N ASP A 46 -2.43 -14.67 5.35
CA ASP A 46 -3.49 -15.29 6.13
C ASP A 46 -3.29 -16.81 6.22
N LEU A 47 -2.65 -17.28 7.30
CA LEU A 47 -2.35 -18.69 7.49
C LEU A 47 -3.61 -19.51 7.74
N ASP A 48 -4.62 -18.95 8.41
CA ASP A 48 -5.89 -19.66 8.65
C ASP A 48 -6.58 -19.98 7.32
N ALA A 49 -6.63 -19.00 6.40
CA ALA A 49 -7.15 -19.22 5.05
C ALA A 49 -6.27 -20.16 4.22
N ALA A 50 -4.94 -20.07 4.38
CA ALA A 50 -4.00 -20.97 3.72
C ALA A 50 -4.19 -22.42 4.16
N LEU A 51 -4.42 -22.65 5.46
CA LEU A 51 -4.62 -23.97 6.08
C LEU A 51 -6.06 -24.47 5.97
N GLY A 52 -7.01 -23.60 5.59
CA GLY A 52 -8.43 -23.95 5.45
C GLY A 52 -9.15 -24.10 6.80
N GLN A 53 -8.70 -23.36 7.82
CA GLN A 53 -9.21 -23.42 9.20
C GLN A 53 -10.05 -22.18 9.59
N GLY A 54 -10.32 -21.30 8.62
CA GLY A 54 -10.99 -20.02 8.82
C GLY A 54 -10.39 -18.98 7.88
N ASP A 55 -10.60 -17.71 8.18
CA ASP A 55 -9.91 -16.61 7.53
C ASP A 55 -9.88 -15.37 8.43
N ASN A 56 -8.98 -14.45 8.12
CA ASN A 56 -8.77 -13.19 8.83
C ASN A 56 -9.21 -11.98 8.00
N LEU A 57 -10.22 -12.10 7.12
CA LEU A 57 -10.57 -11.05 6.16
C LEU A 57 -10.90 -9.70 6.83
N GLY A 58 -11.57 -9.73 7.97
CA GLY A 58 -11.87 -8.51 8.75
C GLY A 58 -10.60 -7.77 9.15
N LEU A 59 -9.63 -8.48 9.72
CA LEU A 59 -8.33 -7.92 10.12
C LEU A 59 -7.50 -7.49 8.90
N VAL A 60 -7.53 -8.26 7.80
CA VAL A 60 -6.88 -7.89 6.54
C VAL A 60 -7.40 -6.54 6.04
N LYS A 61 -8.71 -6.30 6.11
CA LYS A 61 -9.32 -5.02 5.72
C LYS A 61 -8.82 -3.86 6.58
N GLU A 62 -8.69 -4.07 7.89
CA GLU A 62 -8.14 -3.06 8.81
C GLU A 62 -6.66 -2.78 8.52
N LEU A 63 -5.86 -3.81 8.24
CA LEU A 63 -4.44 -3.66 7.88
C LEU A 63 -4.26 -2.88 6.59
N CYS A 64 -5.03 -3.20 5.55
CA CYS A 64 -5.01 -2.47 4.27
C CYS A 64 -5.47 -1.00 4.39
N ALA A 65 -6.24 -0.65 5.43
CA ALA A 65 -6.58 0.75 5.69
C ALA A 65 -5.41 1.55 6.29
N VAL A 66 -4.50 0.87 6.99
CA VAL A 66 -3.36 1.46 7.71
C VAL A 66 -2.08 1.45 6.87
N ALA A 67 -1.90 0.45 6.02
CA ALA A 67 -0.69 0.21 5.25
C ALA A 67 -1.02 -0.30 3.83
N ARG A 68 -0.05 -0.16 2.92
CA ARG A 68 -0.15 -0.75 1.59
C ARG A 68 0.25 -2.23 1.68
N CYS A 69 -0.68 -3.14 1.50
CA CYS A 69 -0.47 -4.57 1.77
C CYS A 69 -0.48 -5.43 0.49
N ARG A 70 0.45 -6.39 0.41
CA ARG A 70 0.41 -7.53 -0.51
C ARG A 70 -0.13 -8.72 0.26
N VAL A 71 -1.29 -9.26 -0.12
CA VAL A 71 -2.01 -10.22 0.71
C VAL A 71 -2.01 -11.61 0.09
N GLY A 72 -1.48 -12.59 0.84
CA GLY A 72 -1.53 -14.01 0.52
C GLY A 72 -2.38 -14.80 1.50
N GLY A 73 -2.58 -16.08 1.21
CA GLY A 73 -3.32 -17.01 2.07
C GLY A 73 -4.70 -17.39 1.52
N GLY A 74 -4.88 -18.66 1.21
CA GLY A 74 -6.17 -19.22 0.79
C GLY A 74 -6.73 -18.75 -0.55
N VAL A 75 -5.96 -18.04 -1.37
CA VAL A 75 -6.39 -17.53 -2.68
C VAL A 75 -6.44 -18.66 -3.72
N ARG A 76 -7.59 -19.35 -3.79
CA ARG A 76 -7.82 -20.52 -4.66
C ARG A 76 -8.78 -20.25 -5.81
N THR A 77 -9.53 -19.16 -5.76
CA THR A 77 -10.55 -18.83 -6.76
C THR A 77 -10.49 -17.34 -7.11
N PRO A 78 -11.05 -16.94 -8.28
CA PRO A 78 -11.17 -15.53 -8.63
C PRO A 78 -11.98 -14.74 -7.61
N GLU A 79 -13.00 -15.33 -7.01
CA GLU A 79 -13.88 -14.66 -6.06
C GLU A 79 -13.11 -14.25 -4.80
N ARG A 80 -12.27 -15.15 -4.25
CA ARG A 80 -11.42 -14.85 -3.08
C ARG A 80 -10.35 -13.82 -3.42
N ALA A 81 -9.72 -13.93 -4.59
CA ALA A 81 -8.77 -12.93 -5.08
C ALA A 81 -9.41 -11.53 -5.13
N HIS A 82 -10.58 -11.41 -5.74
CA HIS A 82 -11.33 -10.15 -5.80
C HIS A 82 -11.82 -9.71 -4.42
N GLU A 83 -12.12 -10.61 -3.50
CA GLU A 83 -12.47 -10.26 -2.12
C GLU A 83 -11.30 -9.60 -1.37
N LEU A 84 -10.08 -10.11 -1.51
CA LEU A 84 -8.89 -9.51 -0.89
C LEU A 84 -8.54 -8.16 -1.53
N LEU A 85 -8.58 -8.06 -2.85
CA LEU A 85 -8.47 -6.78 -3.55
C LEU A 85 -9.56 -5.81 -3.06
N ARG A 86 -10.77 -6.34 -2.77
CA ARG A 86 -11.87 -5.58 -2.21
C ARG A 86 -11.66 -5.10 -0.78
N ALA A 87 -10.92 -5.87 0.01
CA ALA A 87 -10.50 -5.48 1.35
C ALA A 87 -9.43 -4.38 1.34
N GLY A 88 -8.87 -4.03 0.18
CA GLY A 88 -7.87 -2.97 0.01
C GLY A 88 -6.45 -3.47 -0.23
N ALA A 89 -6.25 -4.77 -0.46
CA ALA A 89 -4.93 -5.32 -0.77
C ALA A 89 -4.38 -4.67 -2.05
N ALA A 90 -3.19 -4.07 -2.01
CA ALA A 90 -2.53 -3.48 -3.17
C ALA A 90 -2.23 -4.55 -4.24
N SER A 91 -1.86 -5.75 -3.81
CA SER A 91 -1.74 -6.93 -4.65
C SER A 91 -2.11 -8.20 -3.87
N ILE A 92 -2.35 -9.28 -4.60
CA ILE A 92 -2.65 -10.60 -4.05
C ILE A 92 -1.54 -11.59 -4.37
N ILE A 93 -1.34 -12.57 -3.49
CA ILE A 93 -0.33 -13.61 -3.63
C ILE A 93 -1.04 -14.96 -3.76
N LEU A 94 -0.92 -15.60 -4.92
CA LEU A 94 -1.42 -16.94 -5.17
C LEU A 94 -0.29 -17.95 -5.02
N GLY A 95 -0.44 -18.91 -4.11
CA GLY A 95 0.48 -20.04 -4.01
C GLY A 95 0.07 -21.18 -4.93
N THR A 96 -0.22 -22.32 -4.34
CA THR A 96 -0.43 -23.60 -5.04
C THR A 96 -1.54 -23.60 -6.10
N ALA A 97 -2.54 -22.73 -5.95
CA ALA A 97 -3.65 -22.64 -6.90
C ALA A 97 -3.30 -21.85 -8.18
N ALA A 98 -2.11 -21.26 -8.26
CA ALA A 98 -1.69 -20.48 -9.42
C ALA A 98 -1.61 -21.35 -10.68
N SER A 99 -2.58 -21.16 -11.58
CA SER A 99 -2.62 -21.74 -12.92
C SER A 99 -2.84 -20.64 -13.95
N GLU A 100 -2.47 -20.89 -15.20
CA GLU A 100 -2.70 -19.92 -16.29
C GLU A 100 -4.19 -19.57 -16.43
N GLU A 101 -5.07 -20.56 -16.27
CA GLU A 101 -6.52 -20.37 -16.34
C GLU A 101 -7.05 -19.47 -15.23
N LEU A 102 -6.51 -19.59 -14.00
CA LEU A 102 -6.90 -18.74 -12.90
C LEU A 102 -6.32 -17.33 -13.05
N LEU A 103 -5.03 -17.23 -13.39
CA LEU A 103 -4.34 -15.95 -13.54
C LEU A 103 -4.93 -15.09 -14.66
N LYS A 104 -5.38 -15.70 -15.77
CA LYS A 104 -6.08 -14.98 -16.86
C LYS A 104 -7.38 -14.29 -16.42
N LYS A 105 -7.95 -14.65 -15.26
CA LYS A 105 -9.16 -14.05 -14.69
C LYS A 105 -8.85 -12.96 -13.65
N LEU A 106 -7.58 -12.61 -13.46
CA LEU A 106 -7.11 -11.70 -12.42
C LEU A 106 -6.35 -10.52 -13.03
N PRO A 107 -6.33 -9.35 -12.36
CA PRO A 107 -5.52 -8.22 -12.79
C PRO A 107 -4.04 -8.59 -12.68
N ARG A 108 -3.37 -8.71 -13.84
CA ARG A 108 -1.98 -9.19 -13.95
C ARG A 108 -1.04 -8.38 -13.05
N GLU A 109 -1.09 -7.06 -13.16
CA GLU A 109 -0.24 -6.11 -12.45
C GLU A 109 -0.42 -6.12 -10.93
N ARG A 110 -1.53 -6.67 -10.43
CA ARG A 110 -1.82 -6.79 -8.99
C ARG A 110 -1.74 -8.23 -8.49
N THR A 111 -1.19 -9.14 -9.27
CA THR A 111 -1.12 -10.56 -8.93
C THR A 111 0.32 -11.05 -8.86
N LEU A 112 0.71 -11.55 -7.68
CA LEU A 112 1.98 -12.26 -7.48
C LEU A 112 1.73 -13.75 -7.39
N VAL A 113 2.68 -14.55 -7.89
CA VAL A 113 2.68 -16.00 -7.72
C VAL A 113 3.75 -16.41 -6.71
N ALA A 114 3.36 -17.15 -5.67
CA ALA A 114 4.28 -17.75 -4.74
C ALA A 114 4.84 -19.07 -5.30
N VAL A 115 6.17 -19.17 -5.30
CA VAL A 115 6.97 -20.31 -5.75
C VAL A 115 7.82 -20.75 -4.57
N ASP A 116 7.28 -21.68 -3.80
CA ASP A 116 7.95 -22.24 -2.63
C ASP A 116 8.85 -23.39 -3.08
N GLN A 117 10.12 -23.39 -2.68
CA GLN A 117 11.06 -24.45 -3.02
C GLN A 117 11.79 -25.01 -1.81
N ARG A 118 12.12 -26.31 -1.91
CA ARG A 118 12.93 -27.05 -0.94
C ARG A 118 13.95 -27.89 -1.70
N ALA A 119 15.24 -27.75 -1.39
CA ALA A 119 16.32 -28.45 -2.07
C ALA A 119 16.20 -28.43 -3.63
N GLY A 120 15.84 -27.28 -4.20
CA GLY A 120 15.66 -27.08 -5.65
C GLY A 120 14.38 -27.65 -6.25
N LYS A 121 13.49 -28.23 -5.43
CA LYS A 121 12.19 -28.77 -5.87
C LYS A 121 11.05 -27.87 -5.46
N LEU A 122 10.06 -27.74 -6.35
CA LEU A 122 8.86 -26.97 -6.08
C LEU A 122 8.02 -27.69 -5.02
N GLN A 123 7.49 -26.91 -4.08
CA GLN A 123 6.69 -27.39 -2.97
C GLN A 123 5.22 -27.01 -3.14
N SER A 124 4.34 -27.91 -2.73
CA SER A 124 2.89 -27.70 -2.74
C SER A 124 2.21 -28.16 -1.44
N ARG A 125 0.90 -27.92 -1.36
CA ARG A 125 0.02 -28.27 -0.23
C ARG A 125 0.56 -27.90 1.15
N GLY A 126 1.05 -26.66 1.30
CA GLY A 126 1.64 -26.19 2.55
C GLY A 126 2.97 -26.91 2.87
N TRP A 127 3.80 -27.09 1.85
CA TRP A 127 5.16 -27.66 1.93
C TRP A 127 5.20 -29.13 2.35
N LYS A 128 4.20 -29.90 1.91
CA LYS A 128 4.03 -31.32 2.20
C LYS A 128 4.34 -32.23 1.01
N GLU A 129 4.24 -31.71 -0.21
CA GLU A 129 4.40 -32.49 -1.44
C GLU A 129 5.44 -31.84 -2.36
N ASP A 130 6.32 -32.67 -2.93
CA ASP A 130 7.21 -32.29 -4.02
C ASP A 130 6.41 -32.30 -5.33
N GLU A 131 6.52 -31.25 -6.11
CA GLU A 131 5.95 -31.18 -7.46
C GLU A 131 6.95 -31.68 -8.50
N ALA A 132 6.45 -32.23 -9.60
CA ALA A 132 7.28 -32.68 -10.72
C ALA A 132 7.89 -31.51 -11.52
N GLU A 133 7.20 -30.36 -11.57
CA GLU A 133 7.71 -29.15 -12.23
C GLU A 133 8.79 -28.48 -11.38
N ALA A 134 9.88 -28.03 -12.02
CA ALA A 134 10.92 -27.29 -11.32
C ALA A 134 10.46 -25.86 -10.98
N PRO A 135 10.94 -25.26 -9.87
CA PRO A 135 10.58 -23.89 -9.47
C PRO A 135 10.81 -22.84 -10.57
N LEU A 136 11.96 -22.91 -11.25
CA LEU A 136 12.33 -21.95 -12.29
C LEU A 136 11.47 -22.10 -13.56
N ASP A 137 11.01 -23.31 -13.85
CA ASP A 137 10.11 -23.55 -14.98
C ASP A 137 8.73 -22.98 -14.70
N ARG A 138 8.26 -23.09 -13.45
CA ARG A 138 7.03 -22.42 -13.02
C ARG A 138 7.12 -20.89 -13.12
N LEU A 139 8.26 -20.30 -12.75
CA LEU A 139 8.49 -18.86 -12.95
C LEU A 139 8.34 -18.48 -14.43
N ARG A 140 9.06 -19.15 -15.33
CA ARG A 140 9.03 -18.85 -16.77
C ARG A 140 7.65 -19.05 -17.38
N ARG A 141 6.96 -20.13 -17.00
CA ARG A 141 5.64 -20.46 -17.54
C ARG A 141 4.57 -19.45 -17.13
N LEU A 142 4.63 -18.95 -15.89
CA LEU A 142 3.62 -18.04 -15.34
C LEU A 142 3.94 -16.55 -15.50
N ASP A 143 5.15 -16.20 -15.96
CA ASP A 143 5.60 -14.81 -16.19
C ASP A 143 4.60 -13.97 -17.02
N PRO A 144 4.02 -14.48 -18.12
CA PRO A 144 3.08 -13.69 -18.93
C PRO A 144 1.76 -13.36 -18.21
N PHE A 145 1.44 -14.05 -17.11
CA PHE A 145 0.13 -14.01 -16.47
C PHE A 145 0.11 -13.36 -15.09
N CYS A 146 1.26 -12.92 -14.58
CA CYS A 146 1.38 -12.24 -13.28
C CYS A 146 2.24 -10.98 -13.37
N GLY A 147 2.20 -10.19 -12.29
CA GLY A 147 2.95 -8.95 -12.13
C GLY A 147 4.26 -9.14 -11.37
N GLY A 148 4.50 -10.34 -10.83
CA GLY A 148 5.72 -10.67 -10.12
C GLY A 148 5.62 -11.99 -9.36
N PHE A 149 6.68 -12.32 -8.64
CA PHE A 149 6.81 -13.58 -7.92
C PHE A 149 7.25 -13.38 -6.47
N LEU A 150 6.79 -14.27 -5.60
CA LEU A 150 7.34 -14.48 -4.26
C LEU A 150 8.01 -15.85 -4.25
N MET A 151 9.34 -15.89 -4.20
CA MET A 151 10.07 -17.15 -4.07
C MET A 151 10.47 -17.38 -2.62
N THR A 152 10.01 -18.49 -2.04
CA THR A 152 10.35 -18.87 -0.67
C THR A 152 11.31 -20.04 -0.67
N VAL A 153 12.47 -19.91 -0.03
CA VAL A 153 13.38 -21.04 0.23
C VAL A 153 12.99 -21.67 1.56
N VAL A 154 12.12 -22.68 1.47
CA VAL A 154 11.44 -23.30 2.62
C VAL A 154 12.40 -23.91 3.63
N ASP A 155 13.54 -24.43 3.16
CA ASP A 155 14.56 -25.01 4.05
C ASP A 155 15.07 -24.00 5.07
N LYS A 156 15.14 -22.72 4.69
CA LYS A 156 15.68 -21.65 5.52
C LYS A 156 14.61 -20.82 6.23
N GLU A 157 13.33 -21.07 5.93
CA GLU A 157 12.21 -20.26 6.41
C GLU A 157 12.07 -20.31 7.94
N GLY A 158 12.09 -19.14 8.56
CA GLY A 158 12.13 -18.97 10.02
C GLY A 158 13.39 -19.47 10.74
N ARG A 159 14.43 -19.93 10.03
CA ARG A 159 15.65 -20.52 10.65
C ARG A 159 16.82 -19.57 10.87
N LEU A 160 16.82 -18.41 10.21
CA LEU A 160 17.88 -17.40 10.32
C LEU A 160 19.27 -17.93 9.84
N GLU A 161 19.29 -18.68 8.74
CA GLU A 161 20.48 -19.36 8.19
C GLU A 161 21.09 -18.64 6.97
N GLY A 162 20.78 -17.36 6.78
CA GLY A 162 21.24 -16.53 5.66
C GLY A 162 20.55 -16.83 4.33
N VAL A 163 20.83 -16.01 3.31
CA VAL A 163 20.25 -16.14 1.97
C VAL A 163 20.81 -17.38 1.24
N ASP A 164 19.98 -18.06 0.46
CA ASP A 164 20.45 -18.98 -0.60
C ASP A 164 20.72 -18.17 -1.88
N TRP A 165 22.00 -17.82 -2.08
CA TRP A 165 22.40 -16.95 -3.18
C TRP A 165 22.30 -17.61 -4.55
N GLU A 166 22.45 -18.93 -4.63
CA GLU A 166 22.31 -19.66 -5.89
C GLU A 166 20.84 -19.67 -6.32
N ALA A 167 19.92 -19.93 -5.38
CA ALA A 167 18.50 -19.80 -5.61
C ALA A 167 18.11 -18.36 -6.03
N ALA A 168 18.56 -17.34 -5.28
CA ALA A 168 18.22 -15.94 -5.57
C ALA A 168 18.69 -15.50 -6.96
N LYS A 169 19.95 -15.82 -7.34
CA LYS A 169 20.50 -15.51 -8.67
C LYS A 169 19.77 -16.26 -9.77
N ALA A 170 19.50 -17.54 -9.58
CA ALA A 170 18.80 -18.36 -10.57
C ALA A 170 17.37 -17.84 -10.83
N ALA A 171 16.66 -17.45 -9.78
CA ALA A 171 15.33 -16.87 -9.88
C ALA A 171 15.34 -15.51 -10.57
N ARG A 172 16.30 -14.63 -10.22
CA ARG A 172 16.47 -13.35 -10.91
C ARG A 172 16.79 -13.53 -12.40
N ALA A 173 17.57 -14.55 -12.77
CA ALA A 173 17.87 -14.85 -14.16
C ALA A 173 16.67 -15.43 -14.93
N ALA A 174 15.71 -16.06 -14.25
CA ALA A 174 14.57 -16.73 -14.87
C ALA A 174 13.45 -15.78 -15.33
N THR A 175 13.34 -14.58 -14.76
CA THR A 175 12.28 -13.60 -15.06
C THR A 175 12.83 -12.18 -15.09
N LYS A 176 12.14 -11.25 -15.76
CA LYS A 176 12.40 -9.79 -15.64
C LYS A 176 11.39 -9.07 -14.77
N LEU A 177 10.34 -9.76 -14.33
CA LEU A 177 9.33 -9.20 -13.44
C LEU A 177 9.90 -8.95 -12.04
N PRO A 178 9.25 -8.09 -11.23
CA PRO A 178 9.52 -8.01 -9.80
C PRO A 178 9.54 -9.40 -9.16
N ILE A 179 10.59 -9.68 -8.39
CA ILE A 179 10.71 -10.92 -7.64
C ILE A 179 11.10 -10.61 -6.20
N VAL A 180 10.42 -11.28 -5.29
CA VAL A 180 10.62 -11.17 -3.86
C VAL A 180 11.20 -12.49 -3.37
N TYR A 181 12.28 -12.43 -2.61
CA TYR A 181 12.90 -13.57 -1.95
C TYR A 181 12.45 -13.62 -0.48
N ALA A 182 12.05 -14.81 -0.02
CA ALA A 182 11.78 -15.12 1.38
C ALA A 182 12.57 -16.38 1.81
N GLY A 183 12.85 -16.48 3.11
CA GLY A 183 13.55 -17.61 3.71
C GLY A 183 15.02 -17.35 4.05
N GLY A 184 15.30 -17.16 5.35
CA GLY A 184 16.66 -17.11 5.88
C GLY A 184 17.35 -15.74 5.88
N VAL A 185 16.72 -14.67 5.38
CA VAL A 185 17.30 -13.31 5.43
C VAL A 185 17.50 -12.86 6.89
N THR A 186 18.69 -12.38 7.23
CA THR A 186 19.04 -12.04 8.62
C THR A 186 19.68 -10.67 8.82
N THR A 187 20.41 -10.17 7.82
CA THR A 187 21.27 -8.98 7.98
C THR A 187 20.89 -7.85 7.03
N VAL A 188 21.35 -6.64 7.34
CA VAL A 188 21.20 -5.47 6.46
C VAL A 188 21.91 -5.72 5.12
N GLU A 189 23.06 -6.37 5.18
CA GLU A 189 23.88 -6.73 4.04
C GLU A 189 23.18 -7.72 3.11
N ASP A 190 22.43 -8.70 3.65
CA ASP A 190 21.60 -9.61 2.86
C ASP A 190 20.57 -8.82 2.03
N VAL A 191 19.85 -7.90 2.67
CA VAL A 191 18.81 -7.09 2.01
C VAL A 191 19.42 -6.20 0.92
N ALA A 192 20.53 -5.53 1.23
CA ALA A 192 21.22 -4.67 0.26
C ALA A 192 21.81 -5.47 -0.92
N ALA A 193 22.33 -6.67 -0.68
CA ALA A 193 22.83 -7.54 -1.73
C ALA A 193 21.72 -8.12 -2.61
N LEU A 194 20.56 -8.48 -2.04
CA LEU A 194 19.36 -8.85 -2.81
C LEU A 194 18.86 -7.67 -3.65
N ASP A 195 18.82 -6.45 -3.09
CA ASP A 195 18.37 -5.27 -3.84
C ASP A 195 19.26 -4.96 -5.04
N ARG A 196 20.59 -5.04 -4.88
CA ARG A 196 21.55 -4.90 -5.99
C ARG A 196 21.40 -5.97 -7.06
N LEU A 197 20.90 -7.15 -6.70
CA LEU A 197 20.54 -8.20 -7.65
C LEU A 197 19.21 -7.90 -8.37
N GLY A 198 18.45 -6.89 -7.94
CA GLY A 198 17.10 -6.60 -8.42
C GLY A 198 16.05 -7.52 -7.82
N VAL A 199 16.26 -7.96 -6.56
CA VAL A 199 15.38 -8.85 -5.81
C VAL A 199 14.98 -8.16 -4.50
N ASP A 200 13.68 -8.11 -4.20
CA ASP A 200 13.20 -7.63 -2.91
C ASP A 200 13.32 -8.73 -1.84
N ALA A 201 13.44 -8.35 -0.57
CA ALA A 201 13.56 -9.28 0.55
C ALA A 201 12.30 -9.21 1.42
N GLN A 202 11.49 -10.25 1.42
CA GLN A 202 10.39 -10.39 2.37
C GLN A 202 10.91 -11.01 3.67
N VAL A 203 10.76 -10.30 4.79
CA VAL A 203 11.37 -10.68 6.06
C VAL A 203 10.36 -10.61 7.21
N GLY A 204 10.19 -11.73 7.91
CA GLY A 204 9.43 -11.83 9.16
C GLY A 204 10.37 -12.01 10.35
N MET A 205 10.77 -13.26 10.61
CA MET A 205 11.44 -13.71 11.85
C MET A 205 12.57 -12.80 12.36
N ALA A 206 13.46 -12.35 11.47
CA ALA A 206 14.58 -11.49 11.85
C ALA A 206 14.13 -10.11 12.36
N LEU A 207 13.06 -9.54 11.80
CA LEU A 207 12.47 -8.29 12.27
C LEU A 207 11.80 -8.47 13.64
N TYR A 208 11.02 -9.54 13.83
CA TYR A 208 10.35 -9.79 15.12
C TYR A 208 11.35 -10.04 16.26
N LYS A 209 12.49 -10.67 15.98
CA LYS A 209 13.56 -10.91 16.96
C LYS A 209 14.51 -9.74 17.13
N GLY A 210 14.30 -8.62 16.41
CA GLY A 210 15.18 -7.45 16.47
C GLY A 210 16.60 -7.71 15.95
N LEU A 211 16.79 -8.74 15.12
CA LEU A 211 18.09 -9.10 14.54
C LEU A 211 18.40 -8.27 13.29
N LEU A 212 17.36 -7.82 12.58
CA LEU A 212 17.46 -6.95 11.41
C LEU A 212 16.94 -5.56 11.76
N ASP A 213 17.78 -4.54 11.61
CA ASP A 213 17.37 -3.14 11.66
C ASP A 213 16.67 -2.75 10.34
N PRO A 214 15.34 -2.50 10.33
CA PRO A 214 14.63 -2.18 9.10
C PRO A 214 15.02 -0.82 8.51
N ALA A 215 15.40 0.17 9.33
CA ALA A 215 15.88 1.44 8.82
C ALA A 215 17.24 1.26 8.15
N GLY A 216 18.18 0.56 8.81
CA GLY A 216 19.46 0.20 8.22
C GLY A 216 19.31 -0.56 6.90
N ALA A 217 18.42 -1.55 6.86
CA ALA A 217 18.11 -2.32 5.65
C ALA A 217 17.60 -1.45 4.50
N PHE A 218 16.70 -0.49 4.78
CA PHE A 218 16.21 0.46 3.77
C PHE A 218 17.33 1.37 3.26
N LEU A 219 18.10 1.97 4.19
CA LEU A 219 19.19 2.90 3.87
C LEU A 219 20.30 2.25 3.04
N ALA A 220 20.62 0.99 3.32
CA ALA A 220 21.69 0.25 2.65
C ALA A 220 21.38 -0.10 1.19
N CYS A 221 20.11 0.01 0.77
CA CYS A 221 19.70 -0.15 -0.62
C CYS A 221 19.84 1.13 -1.46
N LEU A 222 20.05 2.29 -0.83
CA LEU A 222 20.06 3.58 -1.53
C LEU A 222 21.43 3.91 -2.13
N ASP A 223 21.40 4.52 -3.31
CA ASP A 223 22.59 5.02 -4.00
C ASP A 223 22.90 6.45 -3.55
N TRP A 224 23.58 6.54 -2.41
CA TRP A 224 24.00 7.83 -1.85
C TRP A 224 25.11 8.49 -2.69
N ASP A 225 25.89 7.73 -3.45
CA ASP A 225 27.11 8.22 -4.10
C ASP A 225 26.79 9.05 -5.35
N LYS A 226 25.77 8.66 -6.13
CA LYS A 226 25.34 9.37 -7.35
C LYS A 226 25.11 10.86 -7.16
N GLN A 227 24.65 11.26 -5.97
CA GLN A 227 24.29 12.64 -5.64
C GLN A 227 25.12 13.21 -4.48
N GLY A 228 26.33 12.68 -4.26
CA GLY A 228 27.30 13.25 -3.32
C GLY A 228 26.88 13.14 -1.85
N GLY A 229 26.23 12.04 -1.48
CA GLY A 229 25.78 11.73 -0.13
C GLY A 229 24.40 12.29 0.24
N LEU A 230 23.71 12.96 -0.70
CA LEU A 230 22.38 13.50 -0.50
C LEU A 230 21.41 12.99 -1.57
N ILE A 231 20.20 12.61 -1.17
CA ILE A 231 19.16 12.13 -2.10
C ILE A 231 17.94 13.07 -2.04
N PRO A 232 17.37 13.51 -3.18
CA PRO A 232 16.14 14.27 -3.19
C PRO A 232 14.94 13.43 -2.71
N ALA A 233 14.05 14.07 -1.96
CA ALA A 233 12.79 13.49 -1.53
C ALA A 233 11.63 14.33 -2.07
N ALA A 234 10.85 13.75 -2.98
CA ALA A 234 9.56 14.29 -3.41
C ALA A 234 8.50 13.97 -2.34
N VAL A 235 8.04 15.00 -1.64
CA VAL A 235 7.08 14.87 -0.54
C VAL A 235 5.67 15.09 -1.07
N MET A 236 4.85 14.06 -1.01
CA MET A 236 3.47 14.02 -1.50
C MET A 236 2.48 13.78 -0.35
N ASP A 237 1.26 14.30 -0.48
CA ASP A 237 0.16 13.90 0.40
C ASP A 237 -0.47 12.55 -0.01
N GLU A 238 -1.41 12.05 0.81
CA GLU A 238 -2.14 10.79 0.58
C GLU A 238 -2.89 10.77 -0.77
N ALA A 239 -3.24 11.95 -1.32
CA ALA A 239 -3.89 12.09 -2.62
C ALA A 239 -2.91 12.17 -3.81
N GLY A 240 -1.60 12.08 -3.55
CA GLY A 240 -0.56 12.15 -4.58
C GLY A 240 -0.18 13.57 -5.00
N ARG A 241 -0.66 14.61 -4.32
CA ARG A 241 -0.29 16.00 -4.63
C ARG A 241 1.09 16.32 -4.05
N LEU A 242 1.95 16.89 -4.89
CA LEU A 242 3.28 17.34 -4.49
C LEU A 242 3.21 18.53 -3.52
N ARG A 243 3.75 18.34 -2.32
CA ARG A 243 3.78 19.34 -1.24
C ARG A 243 5.08 20.13 -1.26
N MET A 244 6.20 19.43 -1.40
CA MET A 244 7.53 20.03 -1.41
C MET A 244 8.56 19.04 -1.95
N VAL A 245 9.74 19.57 -2.27
CA VAL A 245 10.95 18.75 -2.48
C VAL A 245 11.93 19.08 -1.37
N ALA A 246 12.44 18.03 -0.74
CA ALA A 246 13.47 18.10 0.29
C ALA A 246 14.70 17.30 -0.15
N TYR A 247 15.73 17.28 0.69
CA TYR A 247 16.88 16.41 0.54
C TYR A 247 17.05 15.58 1.80
N GLU A 248 17.56 14.38 1.64
CA GLU A 248 17.90 13.47 2.71
C GLU A 248 19.39 13.21 2.72
N ASN A 249 19.91 13.01 3.93
CA ASN A 249 21.17 12.32 4.16
C ASN A 249 20.84 11.03 4.97
N PRO A 250 21.80 10.12 5.15
CA PRO A 250 21.56 8.89 5.90
C PRO A 250 21.00 9.13 7.31
N GLN A 251 21.48 10.16 8.01
CA GLN A 251 21.07 10.43 9.39
C GLN A 251 19.61 10.93 9.48
N CYS A 252 19.23 11.87 8.63
CA CYS A 252 17.86 12.43 8.61
C CYS A 252 16.85 11.39 8.15
N LEU A 253 17.18 10.60 7.12
CA LEU A 253 16.28 9.56 6.63
C LEU A 253 16.06 8.47 7.68
N ARG A 254 17.11 8.04 8.39
CA ARG A 254 16.97 7.11 9.51
C ARG A 254 16.03 7.67 10.57
N GLU A 255 16.24 8.91 10.99
CA GLU A 255 15.39 9.56 11.99
C GLU A 255 13.93 9.68 11.51
N ALA A 256 13.71 10.02 10.24
CA ALA A 256 12.39 10.11 9.63
C ALA A 256 11.65 8.77 9.69
N LEU A 257 12.33 7.67 9.31
CA LEU A 257 11.79 6.31 9.33
C LEU A 257 11.48 5.83 10.76
N GLU A 258 12.39 6.05 11.70
CA GLU A 258 12.24 5.60 13.09
C GLU A 258 11.14 6.38 13.85
N ARG A 259 11.02 7.68 13.59
CA ARG A 259 10.03 8.54 14.27
C ARG A 259 8.70 8.65 13.52
N GLY A 260 8.64 8.24 12.26
CA GLY A 260 7.46 8.46 11.41
C GLY A 260 7.15 9.94 11.19
N ARG A 261 8.18 10.78 11.03
CA ARG A 261 8.06 12.24 10.89
C ARG A 261 8.80 12.76 9.66
N GLY A 262 8.37 13.90 9.13
CA GLY A 262 9.07 14.62 8.07
C GLY A 262 10.36 15.28 8.58
N VAL A 263 11.42 14.50 8.72
CA VAL A 263 12.77 14.96 9.07
C VAL A 263 13.62 14.95 7.81
N TYR A 264 14.32 16.05 7.53
CA TYR A 264 15.02 16.31 6.27
C TYR A 264 16.41 16.90 6.52
N TRP A 265 17.28 16.84 5.51
CA TRP A 265 18.51 17.61 5.44
C TRP A 265 18.30 18.94 4.71
N SER A 266 18.50 20.06 5.41
CA SER A 266 18.48 21.38 4.80
C SER A 266 19.85 21.73 4.22
N ARG A 267 19.96 21.75 2.89
CA ARG A 267 21.19 22.17 2.18
C ARG A 267 21.58 23.61 2.48
N SER A 268 20.60 24.51 2.65
CA SER A 268 20.86 25.93 2.94
C SER A 268 21.29 26.17 4.39
N ARG A 269 20.74 25.41 5.35
CA ARG A 269 21.13 25.50 6.77
C ARG A 269 22.36 24.64 7.09
N GLY A 270 22.70 23.69 6.22
CA GLY A 270 23.75 22.70 6.44
C GLY A 270 23.45 21.79 7.63
N GLY A 271 22.18 21.43 7.84
CA GLY A 271 21.76 20.74 9.06
C GLY A 271 20.41 20.03 8.98
N ARG A 272 20.15 19.20 10.00
CA ARG A 272 18.86 18.55 10.25
C ARG A 272 17.73 19.58 10.32
N TRP A 273 16.59 19.25 9.74
CA TRP A 273 15.37 20.05 9.81
C TRP A 273 14.13 19.16 9.89
N GLU A 274 13.36 19.28 10.98
CA GLU A 274 12.05 18.65 11.10
C GLU A 274 10.94 19.63 10.68
N LYS A 275 10.07 19.18 9.76
CA LYS A 275 8.95 20.01 9.30
C LYS A 275 7.97 20.25 10.44
N GLY A 276 7.72 21.52 10.72
CA GLY A 276 6.73 21.94 11.72
C GLY A 276 7.29 22.12 13.13
N GLU A 277 8.57 21.84 13.38
CA GLU A 277 9.20 21.96 14.71
C GLU A 277 9.01 23.35 15.35
N GLN A 278 8.98 24.40 14.52
CA GLN A 278 8.75 25.79 14.97
C GLN A 278 7.31 26.28 14.74
N SER A 279 6.65 25.81 13.66
CA SER A 279 5.36 26.36 13.23
C SER A 279 4.15 25.54 13.71
N GLY A 280 4.37 24.34 14.26
CA GLY A 280 3.31 23.37 14.57
C GLY A 280 2.69 22.67 13.36
N HIS A 281 3.13 22.99 12.13
CA HIS A 281 2.60 22.38 10.90
C HIS A 281 3.42 21.15 10.50
N GLY A 282 3.24 20.08 11.28
CA GLY A 282 4.00 18.84 11.21
C GLY A 282 3.69 17.97 9.99
N GLN A 283 4.50 16.93 9.81
CA GLN A 283 4.26 15.86 8.86
C GLN A 283 4.39 14.50 9.57
N GLU A 284 3.36 13.67 9.45
CA GLU A 284 3.43 12.25 9.78
C GLU A 284 3.86 11.50 8.51
N LEU A 285 4.97 10.77 8.60
CA LEU A 285 5.46 9.94 7.50
C LEU A 285 4.68 8.63 7.47
N LEU A 286 4.01 8.38 6.33
CA LEU A 286 3.18 7.19 6.15
C LEU A 286 3.92 6.09 5.39
N ARG A 287 4.72 6.47 4.38
CA ARG A 287 5.47 5.54 3.54
C ARG A 287 6.63 6.26 2.83
N VAL A 288 7.75 5.57 2.68
CA VAL A 288 8.86 5.97 1.81
C VAL A 288 9.01 4.93 0.71
N GLU A 289 9.24 5.40 -0.50
CA GLU A 289 9.56 4.57 -1.65
C GLU A 289 10.82 5.12 -2.32
N ALA A 290 11.71 4.23 -2.76
CA ALA A 290 12.83 4.58 -3.62
C ALA A 290 12.46 4.35 -5.08
N ASP A 291 12.99 5.17 -5.98
CA ASP A 291 12.87 4.94 -7.41
C ASP A 291 13.68 3.71 -7.88
N CYS A 292 13.68 3.48 -9.19
CA CYS A 292 14.17 2.23 -9.77
C CYS A 292 15.69 2.09 -9.71
N ASP A 293 16.43 3.18 -9.63
CA ASP A 293 17.89 3.21 -9.54
C ASP A 293 18.40 3.84 -8.23
N ARG A 294 17.49 3.94 -7.24
CA ARG A 294 17.75 4.12 -5.81
C ARG A 294 18.36 5.46 -5.43
N ASP A 295 18.20 6.48 -6.26
CA ASP A 295 18.80 7.80 -6.04
C ASP A 295 17.77 8.91 -5.76
N THR A 296 16.48 8.60 -5.78
CA THR A 296 15.40 9.53 -5.43
C THR A 296 14.36 8.86 -4.55
N LEU A 297 13.82 9.61 -3.58
CA LEU A 297 12.80 9.14 -2.67
C LEU A 297 11.45 9.80 -2.95
N ARG A 298 10.38 9.02 -2.78
CA ARG A 298 9.01 9.50 -2.66
C ARG A 298 8.54 9.33 -1.22
N PHE A 299 8.27 10.44 -0.55
CA PHE A 299 7.67 10.45 0.78
C PHE A 299 6.17 10.65 0.64
N VAL A 300 5.38 9.75 1.22
CA VAL A 300 3.94 9.92 1.39
C VAL A 300 3.69 10.35 2.82
N VAL A 301 3.16 11.55 3.01
CA VAL A 301 2.95 12.15 4.34
C VAL A 301 1.50 12.55 4.56
N ARG A 302 1.08 12.53 5.82
CA ARG A 302 -0.08 13.29 6.28
C ARG A 302 0.41 14.64 6.79
N GLN A 303 -0.04 15.70 6.14
CA GLN A 303 0.36 17.07 6.48
C GLN A 303 -0.63 17.68 7.48
N GLU A 304 -0.10 18.24 8.56
CA GLU A 304 -0.85 19.12 9.47
C GLU A 304 -0.65 20.57 9.03
N GLY A 305 -1.74 21.29 8.75
CA GLY A 305 -1.71 22.70 8.31
C GLY A 305 -0.95 22.96 7.00
N PRO A 306 -0.51 24.21 6.76
CA PRO A 306 0.27 24.57 5.60
C PRO A 306 1.64 23.89 5.50
N THR A 307 2.04 23.53 4.27
CA THR A 307 3.39 23.04 3.99
C THR A 307 4.38 24.20 3.91
N CYS A 308 4.02 25.31 3.27
CA CYS A 308 4.91 26.46 3.13
C CYS A 308 4.75 27.46 4.28
N HIS A 309 5.84 28.13 4.65
CA HIS A 309 5.83 29.23 5.63
C HIS A 309 4.99 30.44 5.19
N THR A 310 4.65 30.54 3.90
CA THR A 310 3.73 31.55 3.36
C THR A 310 2.25 31.23 3.63
N GLY A 311 1.96 30.10 4.27
CA GLY A 311 0.59 29.61 4.48
C GLY A 311 0.05 28.75 3.33
N SER A 312 0.81 28.54 2.25
CA SER A 312 0.39 27.66 1.15
C SER A 312 0.46 26.17 1.52
N GLY A 313 -0.45 25.37 0.95
CA GLY A 313 -0.40 23.92 0.98
C GLY A 313 0.79 23.33 0.22
N THR A 314 1.53 24.09 -0.57
CA THR A 314 2.71 23.60 -1.29
C THR A 314 3.82 24.65 -1.33
N CYS A 315 5.07 24.22 -1.48
CA CYS A 315 6.21 25.12 -1.69
C CYS A 315 6.22 25.76 -3.09
N PHE A 316 5.37 25.30 -4.02
CA PHE A 316 5.33 25.74 -5.42
C PHE A 316 4.30 26.84 -5.70
N GLY A 317 4.04 27.72 -4.72
CA GLY A 317 3.07 28.81 -4.86
C GLY A 317 1.66 28.37 -4.47
N ARG A 318 0.64 28.73 -5.26
CA ARG A 318 -0.74 28.35 -4.97
C ARG A 318 -0.93 26.87 -5.29
N ALA A 319 -1.41 26.09 -4.31
CA ALA A 319 -1.79 24.71 -4.57
C ALA A 319 -2.93 24.69 -5.61
N GLU A 320 -2.80 23.86 -6.63
CA GLU A 320 -3.91 23.55 -7.53
C GLU A 320 -5.07 22.97 -6.73
N PHE A 321 -6.28 23.32 -7.13
CA PHE A 321 -7.49 22.84 -6.46
C PHE A 321 -7.60 21.33 -6.62
N ALA A 322 -7.76 20.64 -5.50
CA ALA A 322 -8.05 19.23 -5.44
C ALA A 322 -9.35 18.99 -4.65
N LEU A 323 -10.00 17.85 -4.88
CA LEU A 323 -11.17 17.44 -4.09
C LEU A 323 -10.88 17.40 -2.58
N ALA A 324 -9.63 17.13 -2.19
CA ALA A 324 -9.18 17.19 -0.80
C ALA A 324 -9.31 18.59 -0.19
N ASP A 325 -9.18 19.66 -0.99
CA ASP A 325 -9.34 21.03 -0.50
C ASP A 325 -10.83 21.36 -0.26
N LEU A 326 -11.71 20.85 -1.13
CA LEU A 326 -13.16 20.92 -0.92
C LEU A 326 -13.57 20.13 0.33
N GLU A 327 -13.04 18.92 0.52
CA GLU A 327 -13.27 18.10 1.71
C GLU A 327 -12.89 18.85 3.00
N ALA A 328 -11.70 19.43 3.05
CA ALA A 328 -11.23 20.20 4.20
C ALA A 328 -12.16 21.41 4.48
N THR A 329 -12.61 22.10 3.43
CA THR A 329 -13.55 23.23 3.55
C THR A 329 -14.92 22.79 4.07
N LEU A 330 -15.41 21.62 3.65
CA LEU A 330 -16.67 21.07 4.13
C LEU A 330 -16.58 20.63 5.59
N GLY A 331 -15.45 20.03 5.98
CA GLY A 331 -15.14 19.66 7.36
C GLY A 331 -15.14 20.87 8.30
N SER A 332 -14.39 21.93 7.95
CA SER A 332 -14.36 23.13 8.80
C SER A 332 -15.72 23.80 8.92
N ARG A 333 -16.51 23.85 7.84
CA ARG A 333 -17.87 24.40 7.86
C ARG A 333 -18.86 23.57 8.70
N LEU A 334 -18.61 22.27 8.85
CA LEU A 334 -19.39 21.41 9.73
C LEU A 334 -19.13 21.75 11.21
N GLU A 335 -17.86 21.99 11.57
CA GLU A 335 -17.43 22.31 12.93
C GLU A 335 -17.75 23.76 13.33
N GLU A 336 -17.53 24.72 12.43
CA GLU A 336 -17.61 26.16 12.71
C GLU A 336 -18.98 26.77 12.40
N ALA A 337 -19.95 25.96 11.93
CA ALA A 337 -21.20 26.35 11.27
C ALA A 337 -21.77 27.74 11.66
N ALA A 338 -21.25 28.78 10.99
CA ALA A 338 -21.75 30.13 11.12
C ALA A 338 -23.25 30.14 10.78
N PRO A 339 -24.12 30.73 11.63
CA PRO A 339 -25.55 30.79 11.36
C PRO A 339 -25.80 31.45 10.00
N GLY A 340 -26.28 30.68 9.02
CA GLY A 340 -26.71 31.20 7.71
C GLY A 340 -25.94 30.71 6.47
N SER A 341 -24.86 29.94 6.59
CA SER A 341 -24.20 29.40 5.39
C SER A 341 -25.08 28.34 4.69
N TYR A 342 -25.09 28.32 3.36
CA TYR A 342 -25.86 27.35 2.58
C TYR A 342 -25.46 25.89 2.92
N THR A 343 -24.16 25.65 3.10
CA THR A 343 -23.65 24.35 3.54
C THR A 343 -24.19 23.94 4.92
N ALA A 344 -24.32 24.88 5.87
CA ALA A 344 -24.93 24.59 7.18
C ALA A 344 -26.42 24.21 7.07
N ARG A 345 -27.16 24.81 6.12
CA ARG A 345 -28.55 24.43 5.84
C ARG A 345 -28.63 23.00 5.30
N LEU A 346 -27.75 22.62 4.36
CA LEU A 346 -27.68 21.24 3.85
C LEU A 346 -27.42 20.20 4.96
N TYR A 347 -26.68 20.57 6.01
CA TYR A 347 -26.45 19.68 7.14
C TYR A 347 -27.66 19.58 8.09
N ARG A 348 -28.34 20.70 8.37
CA ARG A 348 -29.39 20.79 9.40
C ARG A 348 -30.79 20.46 8.89
N GLU A 349 -31.13 20.90 7.69
CA GLU A 349 -32.46 20.68 7.11
C GLU A 349 -32.57 19.23 6.63
N GLU A 350 -33.53 18.51 7.19
CA GLU A 350 -33.81 17.13 6.82
C GLU A 350 -34.33 17.05 5.37
N GLY A 351 -33.85 16.09 4.60
CA GLY A 351 -34.26 15.89 3.20
C GLY A 351 -33.63 16.85 2.18
N LEU A 352 -33.25 18.09 2.54
CA LEU A 352 -32.74 19.08 1.58
C LEU A 352 -31.53 18.58 0.78
N LEU A 353 -30.53 18.01 1.45
CA LEU A 353 -29.33 17.48 0.78
C LEU A 353 -29.65 16.34 -0.18
N ALA A 354 -30.62 15.48 0.17
CA ALA A 354 -31.02 14.37 -0.70
C ALA A 354 -31.76 14.90 -1.94
N ALA A 355 -32.63 15.89 -1.76
CA ALA A 355 -33.34 16.54 -2.87
C ALA A 355 -32.36 17.22 -3.84
N LYS A 356 -31.42 18.04 -3.34
CA LYS A 356 -30.38 18.66 -4.17
C LYS A 356 -29.54 17.64 -4.92
N LEU A 357 -29.09 16.57 -4.24
CA LEU A 357 -28.31 15.52 -4.90
C LEU A 357 -29.09 14.81 -6.02
N GLN A 358 -30.40 14.65 -5.88
CA GLN A 358 -31.26 14.09 -6.93
C GLN A 358 -31.48 15.05 -8.10
N GLU A 359 -31.62 16.35 -7.81
CA GLU A 359 -31.75 17.42 -8.79
C GLU A 359 -30.52 17.49 -9.68
N GLU A 360 -29.31 17.65 -9.12
CA GLU A 360 -28.08 17.74 -9.93
C GLU A 360 -27.80 16.44 -10.70
N ALA A 361 -28.20 15.29 -10.17
CA ALA A 361 -28.06 14.02 -10.87
C ALA A 361 -28.99 13.93 -12.09
N ALA A 362 -30.16 14.56 -12.03
CA ALA A 362 -31.08 14.65 -13.17
C ALA A 362 -30.57 15.67 -14.19
N GLU A 363 -30.12 16.84 -13.74
CA GLU A 363 -29.57 17.89 -14.62
C GLU A 363 -28.31 17.38 -15.35
N MET A 364 -27.41 16.69 -14.66
CA MET A 364 -26.24 16.03 -15.29
C MET A 364 -26.63 14.99 -16.33
N ALA A 365 -27.77 14.31 -16.16
CA ALA A 365 -28.26 13.32 -17.13
C ALA A 365 -28.92 13.96 -18.36
N GLU A 366 -29.45 15.18 -18.21
CA GLU A 366 -30.12 15.95 -19.27
C GLU A 366 -29.18 16.93 -19.99
N ALA A 367 -28.03 17.24 -19.42
CA ALA A 367 -27.02 18.13 -19.97
C ALA A 367 -26.65 17.76 -21.43
N ALA A 368 -26.78 18.73 -22.33
CA ALA A 368 -26.67 18.53 -23.78
C ALA A 368 -25.35 19.11 -24.34
N THR A 369 -24.71 20.02 -23.62
CA THR A 369 -23.48 20.68 -24.06
C THR A 369 -22.28 20.34 -23.16
N PRO A 370 -21.04 20.43 -23.67
CA PRO A 370 -19.85 20.27 -22.85
C PRO A 370 -19.78 21.23 -21.67
N ASP A 371 -20.25 22.47 -21.84
CA ASP A 371 -20.30 23.43 -20.76
C ASP A 371 -21.30 22.94 -19.70
N GLU A 372 -22.56 22.67 -20.05
CA GLU A 372 -23.54 22.12 -19.10
C GLU A 372 -23.00 20.89 -18.36
N LEU A 373 -22.37 19.93 -19.05
CA LEU A 373 -21.76 18.75 -18.42
C LEU A 373 -20.69 19.11 -17.38
N VAL A 374 -19.92 20.18 -17.59
CA VAL A 374 -18.93 20.66 -16.62
C VAL A 374 -19.61 21.29 -15.40
N TRP A 375 -20.65 22.11 -15.62
CA TRP A 375 -21.38 22.78 -14.54
C TRP A 375 -22.15 21.78 -13.67
N GLU A 376 -22.99 20.95 -14.30
CA GLU A 376 -23.79 19.93 -13.60
C GLU A 376 -22.89 18.86 -12.96
N GLY A 377 -21.79 18.50 -13.62
CA GLY A 377 -20.80 17.60 -13.06
C GLY A 377 -20.13 18.16 -11.80
N ALA A 378 -19.86 19.46 -11.76
CA ALA A 378 -19.28 20.13 -10.61
C ALA A 378 -20.27 20.20 -9.43
N ASP A 379 -21.54 20.52 -9.67
CA ASP A 379 -22.56 20.59 -8.63
C ASP A 379 -22.91 19.21 -8.08
N LEU A 380 -23.05 18.20 -8.94
CA LEU A 380 -23.21 16.80 -8.52
C LEU A 380 -22.04 16.33 -7.63
N LEU A 381 -20.79 16.65 -8.02
CA LEU A 381 -19.62 16.35 -7.20
C LEU A 381 -19.65 17.10 -5.87
N TYR A 382 -20.08 18.36 -5.85
CA TYR A 382 -20.20 19.15 -4.62
C TYR A 382 -21.17 18.51 -3.63
N PHE A 383 -22.42 18.21 -4.04
CA PHE A 383 -23.41 17.61 -3.13
C PHE A 383 -23.05 16.18 -2.73
N LEU A 384 -22.39 15.42 -3.61
CA LEU A 384 -21.80 14.13 -3.24
C LEU A 384 -20.78 14.31 -2.12
N MET A 385 -19.87 15.26 -2.23
CA MET A 385 -18.86 15.56 -1.20
C MET A 385 -19.50 16.00 0.12
N VAL A 386 -20.53 16.85 0.09
CA VAL A 386 -21.29 17.25 1.29
C VAL A 386 -21.93 16.02 1.96
N ARG A 387 -22.50 15.11 1.18
CA ARG A 387 -23.13 13.88 1.68
C ARG A 387 -22.14 12.90 2.29
N LEU A 388 -20.95 12.78 1.69
CA LEU A 388 -19.85 11.97 2.21
C LEU A 388 -19.33 12.54 3.52
N ALA A 389 -19.06 13.86 3.58
CA ALA A 389 -18.63 14.55 4.78
C ALA A 389 -19.64 14.42 5.93
N LYS A 390 -20.95 14.60 5.66
CA LYS A 390 -22.03 14.38 6.65
C LYS A 390 -22.05 12.95 7.20
N GLY A 391 -21.63 11.98 6.38
CA GLY A 391 -21.53 10.56 6.76
C GLY A 391 -20.20 10.15 7.38
N GLY A 392 -19.26 11.08 7.59
CA GLY A 392 -17.92 10.76 8.08
C GLY A 392 -17.08 9.92 7.11
N VAL A 393 -17.39 9.99 5.81
CA VAL A 393 -16.66 9.25 4.75
C VAL A 393 -15.76 10.22 4.00
N ARG A 394 -14.47 9.88 3.88
CA ARG A 394 -13.52 10.66 3.10
C ARG A 394 -13.58 10.34 1.60
N MET A 395 -13.30 11.31 0.73
CA MET A 395 -13.22 11.10 -0.72
C MET A 395 -12.16 10.06 -1.08
N GLU A 396 -11.06 10.01 -0.33
CA GLU A 396 -10.05 8.96 -0.48
C GLU A 396 -10.64 7.54 -0.34
N GLN A 397 -11.62 7.34 0.55
CA GLN A 397 -12.28 6.04 0.70
C GLN A 397 -13.12 5.69 -0.54
N VAL A 398 -13.73 6.70 -1.19
CA VAL A 398 -14.46 6.53 -2.44
C VAL A 398 -13.52 6.26 -3.62
N LEU A 399 -12.39 6.97 -3.71
CA LEU A 399 -11.36 6.71 -4.71
C LEU A 399 -10.77 5.31 -4.57
N ARG A 400 -10.47 4.87 -3.34
CA ARG A 400 -10.06 3.49 -3.05
C ARG A 400 -11.12 2.49 -3.52
N GLU A 401 -12.41 2.78 -3.31
CA GLU A 401 -13.53 1.96 -3.80
C GLU A 401 -13.66 1.96 -5.34
N LEU A 402 -13.35 3.07 -6.02
CA LEU A 402 -13.34 3.14 -7.48
C LEU A 402 -12.15 2.39 -8.08
N GLU A 403 -10.96 2.58 -7.54
CA GLU A 403 -9.76 1.81 -7.89
C GLU A 403 -10.02 0.31 -7.70
N ARG A 404 -10.64 -0.06 -6.57
CA ARG A 404 -11.10 -1.42 -6.28
C ARG A 404 -12.05 -1.99 -7.33
N ARG A 405 -12.94 -1.18 -7.92
CA ARG A 405 -13.88 -1.60 -8.97
C ARG A 405 -13.22 -1.71 -10.34
N ALA A 406 -12.37 -0.75 -10.69
CA ALA A 406 -11.68 -0.72 -11.98
C ALA A 406 -10.82 -1.99 -12.20
N THR A 407 -10.27 -2.55 -11.12
CA THR A 407 -9.43 -3.76 -11.18
C THR A 407 -10.21 -5.07 -11.02
N THR A 408 -11.53 -5.01 -10.80
CA THR A 408 -12.40 -6.19 -10.72
C THR A 408 -13.23 -6.21 -12.00
N ASP A 409 -12.80 -6.91 -13.05
CA ASP A 409 -13.52 -7.00 -14.34
C ASP A 409 -14.79 -7.85 -14.22
N THR A 410 -15.69 -7.43 -13.34
CA THR A 410 -17.09 -7.85 -13.35
C THR A 410 -17.87 -6.70 -13.95
N ARG A 411 -17.90 -6.61 -15.28
CA ARG A 411 -18.92 -5.81 -15.98
C ARG A 411 -20.27 -6.40 -15.59
N LYS A 412 -20.89 -5.88 -14.53
CA LYS A 412 -22.31 -6.12 -14.28
C LYS A 412 -23.04 -5.63 -15.54
N PRO A 413 -23.95 -6.42 -16.12
CA PRO A 413 -24.82 -5.89 -17.17
C PRO A 413 -25.51 -4.67 -16.56
N GLY A 414 -25.23 -3.48 -17.13
CA GLY A 414 -25.68 -2.18 -16.63
C GLY A 414 -27.17 -1.96 -16.83
N ASN A 415 -28.00 -2.94 -16.43
CA ASN A 415 -29.43 -2.81 -16.47
C ASN A 415 -29.83 -1.81 -15.39
N ALA A 416 -30.44 -0.70 -15.79
CA ALA A 416 -31.00 0.28 -14.86
C ALA A 416 -31.89 -0.47 -13.87
N LYS A 417 -31.56 -0.40 -12.57
CA LYS A 417 -32.51 -0.77 -11.52
C LYS A 417 -33.58 0.30 -11.60
N GLY A 418 -34.78 -0.08 -12.07
CA GLY A 418 -35.90 0.84 -12.20
C GLY A 418 -36.05 1.71 -10.95
N ALA A 419 -36.37 2.98 -11.16
CA ALA A 419 -36.48 3.98 -10.09
C ALA A 419 -37.29 3.42 -8.91
N PRO A 420 -36.88 3.69 -7.65
CA PRO A 420 -37.73 3.36 -6.51
C PRO A 420 -39.08 4.04 -6.72
N ARG A 421 -40.16 3.25 -6.76
CA ARG A 421 -41.52 3.79 -6.75
C ARG A 421 -41.72 4.51 -5.42
N CYS A 422 -42.31 5.70 -5.51
CA CYS A 422 -42.53 6.70 -4.46
C CYS A 422 -42.96 6.14 -3.10
#